data_AF-A0A4R2QPR9-F1
#
_entry.id   AF-A0A4R2QPR9-F1
#
_cell.length_a   1.000
_cell.length_b   1.000
_cell.length_c   1.000
_cell.angle_alpha   90.00
_cell.angle_beta   90.00
_cell.angle_gamma   90.00
#
_symmetry.space_group_name_H-M   'P 1'
#
loop_
_entity.id
_entity.type
_entity.pdbx_description
1 polymer ?
#
loop_
_entity_poly.entity_id
_entity_poly.type
_entity_poly.pdbx_seq_one_letter_code
_entity_poly.pdbx_strand_id
1 'polypeptide(L)'
;MVRLARPCHMPFSWTCTTPRCSTKFTGAQAGIQVDLTPLGAFILLARPMSELTNRLPSLPELDIPALAALPERLAEEATWANRFALVDAVLCRLFRDPLLQPDPAVDWAWLQLTRTAGGMPVAALASEIGWSRRHLLTKFHEQLGLPPKTLARVLRFRRTVALLAPGGSPQVGDGAGNLAEIAARCGYADHSHLVREFHALAGCPPTEYLNELRAALS
;
A
#
# COMPACT_ATOMS: atom_id res chain seq x y z
N MET A 1 2.87 -10.38 9.16
CA MET A 1 2.37 -9.95 10.49
C MET A 1 0.89 -9.68 10.34
N VAL A 2 0.04 -10.65 10.69
CA VAL A 2 -1.41 -10.60 10.44
C VAL A 2 -2.08 -9.87 11.60
N ARG A 3 -2.78 -8.76 11.30
CA ARG A 3 -3.60 -8.03 12.29
C ARG A 3 -5.03 -8.54 12.23
N LEU A 4 -5.58 -8.93 13.39
CA LEU A 4 -7.02 -9.06 13.60
C LEU A 4 -7.66 -7.68 13.39
N ALA A 5 -8.53 -7.53 12.39
CA ALA A 5 -9.16 -6.26 12.06
C ALA A 5 -10.28 -5.94 13.08
N ARG A 6 -10.04 -4.94 13.93
CA ARG A 6 -11.06 -4.06 14.53
C ARG A 6 -11.58 -3.07 13.46
N PRO A 7 -12.63 -2.24 13.71
CA PRO A 7 -13.31 -1.44 12.70
C PRO A 7 -12.33 -0.81 11.72
N CYS A 8 -12.49 -1.18 10.46
CA CYS A 8 -11.44 -1.10 9.46
C CYS A 8 -11.24 0.35 9.00
N HIS A 9 -10.39 1.11 9.70
CA HIS A 9 -9.75 2.30 9.15
C HIS A 9 -8.50 1.83 8.41
N MET A 10 -8.65 1.38 7.17
CA MET A 10 -7.49 1.05 6.32
C MET A 10 -6.86 2.32 5.78
N PRO A 11 -5.58 2.61 6.07
CA PRO A 11 -4.83 3.56 5.28
C PRO A 11 -4.11 2.77 4.19
N PHE A 12 -4.60 2.86 2.95
CA PHE A 12 -3.90 2.49 1.72
C PHE A 12 -3.73 1.00 1.37
N SER A 13 -4.54 0.55 0.40
CA SER A 13 -4.08 -0.48 -0.55
C SER A 13 -3.13 0.19 -1.55
N TRP A 14 -2.06 -0.50 -1.95
CA TRP A 14 -1.01 0.08 -2.81
C TRP A 14 -1.50 0.52 -4.20
N THR A 15 -2.63 0.00 -4.65
CA THR A 15 -3.23 0.27 -5.96
C THR A 15 -4.37 1.28 -5.91
N CYS A 16 -4.83 1.69 -4.72
CA CYS A 16 -5.86 2.71 -4.57
C CYS A 16 -5.25 4.08 -4.27
N THR A 17 -5.42 4.99 -5.22
CA THR A 17 -5.28 6.44 -5.02
C THR A 17 -6.63 7.12 -4.71
N THR A 18 -7.72 6.35 -4.69
CA THR A 18 -9.07 6.83 -4.37
C THR A 18 -9.20 7.21 -2.89
N PRO A 19 -10.01 8.24 -2.58
CA PRO A 19 -10.24 8.68 -1.21
C PRO A 19 -10.94 7.59 -0.39
N ARG A 20 -10.67 7.61 0.91
CA ARG A 20 -11.22 6.76 2.00
C ARG A 20 -12.41 5.87 1.59
N CYS A 21 -12.21 4.55 1.62
CA CYS A 21 -13.30 3.58 1.58
C CYS A 21 -13.71 3.24 3.03
N SER A 22 -14.99 3.45 3.37
CA SER A 22 -15.55 3.02 4.65
C SER A 22 -16.44 1.80 4.45
N THR A 23 -16.13 0.68 5.08
CA THR A 23 -17.02 -0.47 5.17
C THR A 23 -17.85 -0.38 6.45
N LYS A 24 -19.17 -0.50 6.34
CA LYS A 24 -20.10 -0.59 7.48
C LYS A 24 -20.74 -1.97 7.49
N PHE A 25 -20.74 -2.62 8.64
CA PHE A 25 -21.41 -3.91 8.84
C PHE A 25 -22.32 -3.84 10.06
N THR A 26 -23.27 -4.76 10.14
CA THR A 26 -24.11 -4.98 11.32
C THR A 26 -23.76 -6.33 11.94
N GLY A 27 -23.78 -6.43 13.27
CA GLY A 27 -23.38 -7.65 13.99
C GLY A 27 -21.87 -7.79 14.18
N ALA A 28 -21.39 -9.01 14.48
CA ALA A 28 -19.97 -9.30 14.62
C ALA A 28 -19.39 -9.81 13.28
N GLN A 29 -18.27 -9.22 12.84
CA GLN A 29 -17.55 -9.67 11.66
C GLN A 29 -16.16 -10.16 12.05
N ALA A 30 -15.75 -11.27 11.43
CA ALA A 30 -14.39 -11.79 11.46
C ALA A 30 -13.89 -11.91 10.01
N GLY A 31 -12.60 -11.66 9.79
CA GLY A 31 -11.99 -11.79 8.47
C GLY A 31 -10.47 -11.91 8.55
N ILE A 32 -9.88 -12.32 7.44
CA ILE A 32 -8.43 -12.30 7.23
C ILE A 32 -8.12 -11.23 6.20
N GLN A 33 -7.16 -10.38 6.53
CA GLN A 33 -6.56 -9.44 5.60
C GLN A 33 -5.17 -9.92 5.23
N VAL A 34 -4.88 -9.95 3.93
CA VAL A 34 -3.57 -10.27 3.37
C VAL A 34 -3.03 -9.03 2.69
N ASP A 35 -1.97 -8.45 3.23
CA ASP A 35 -1.29 -7.32 2.62
C ASP A 35 -0.16 -7.80 1.72
N LEU A 36 -0.26 -7.49 0.43
CA LEU A 36 0.76 -7.81 -0.58
C LEU A 36 1.53 -6.55 -0.98
N THR A 37 2.79 -6.72 -1.35
CA THR A 37 3.50 -5.70 -2.12
C THR A 37 2.91 -5.62 -3.53
N PRO A 38 3.05 -4.50 -4.27
CA PRO A 38 2.58 -4.42 -5.64
C PRO A 38 3.14 -5.54 -6.53
N LEU A 39 4.43 -5.86 -6.38
CA LEU A 39 5.07 -6.96 -7.11
C LEU A 39 4.56 -8.33 -6.64
N GLY A 40 4.30 -8.52 -5.35
CA GLY A 40 3.65 -9.72 -4.85
C GLY A 40 2.25 -9.92 -5.44
N ALA A 41 1.48 -8.84 -5.59
CA ALA A 41 0.19 -8.88 -6.27
C ALA A 41 0.34 -9.16 -7.78
N PHE A 42 1.33 -8.57 -8.45
CA PHE A 42 1.62 -8.84 -9.86
C PHE A 42 1.94 -10.32 -10.11
N ILE A 43 2.82 -10.91 -9.28
CA ILE A 43 3.15 -12.34 -9.33
C ILE A 43 1.89 -13.19 -9.06
N LEU A 44 1.15 -12.87 -7.99
CA LEU A 44 -0.02 -13.65 -7.58
C LEU A 44 -1.14 -13.64 -8.62
N LEU A 45 -1.38 -12.48 -9.24
CA LEU A 45 -2.52 -12.26 -10.11
C LEU A 45 -2.21 -12.50 -11.58
N ALA A 46 -0.93 -12.59 -11.96
CA ALA A 46 -0.47 -12.88 -13.32
C ALA A 46 -1.04 -11.90 -14.38
N ARG A 47 -1.32 -10.65 -14.00
CA ARG A 47 -2.00 -9.65 -14.85
C ARG A 47 -1.37 -8.27 -14.68
N PRO A 48 -1.47 -7.38 -15.68
CA PRO A 48 -1.03 -6.01 -15.53
C PRO A 48 -1.72 -5.34 -14.34
N MET A 49 -0.94 -4.83 -13.39
CA MET A 49 -1.47 -4.17 -12.20
C MET A 49 -2.26 -2.91 -12.54
N SER A 50 -2.04 -2.32 -13.72
CA SER A 50 -2.86 -1.22 -14.24
C SER A 50 -4.34 -1.57 -14.40
N GLU A 51 -4.68 -2.85 -14.61
CA GLU A 51 -6.07 -3.29 -14.69
C GLU A 51 -6.79 -3.29 -13.34
N LEU A 52 -6.02 -3.21 -12.23
CA LEU A 52 -6.50 -3.28 -10.85
C LEU A 52 -6.33 -1.95 -10.11
N THR A 53 -5.62 -0.99 -10.70
CA THR A 53 -5.47 0.35 -10.16
C THR A 53 -6.83 1.00 -9.95
N ASN A 54 -7.07 1.52 -8.73
CA ASN A 54 -8.34 2.12 -8.31
C ASN A 54 -9.57 1.21 -8.47
N ARG A 55 -9.37 -0.11 -8.45
CA ARG A 55 -10.46 -1.10 -8.44
C ARG A 55 -10.39 -1.94 -7.17
N LEU A 56 -11.54 -2.46 -6.76
CA LEU A 56 -11.69 -3.34 -5.62
C LEU A 56 -12.48 -4.60 -6.05
N PRO A 57 -11.88 -5.46 -6.88
CA PRO A 57 -12.57 -6.67 -7.32
C PRO A 57 -12.79 -7.62 -6.14
N SER A 58 -13.90 -8.34 -6.17
CA SER A 58 -14.14 -9.50 -5.32
C SER A 58 -13.22 -10.66 -5.72
N LEU A 59 -13.00 -11.63 -4.83
CA LEU A 59 -12.12 -12.77 -5.13
C LEU A 59 -12.55 -13.59 -6.36
N PRO A 60 -13.85 -13.82 -6.63
CA PRO A 60 -14.28 -14.49 -7.86
C PRO A 60 -13.96 -13.72 -9.14
N GLU A 61 -13.96 -12.39 -9.12
CA GLU A 61 -13.65 -11.54 -10.28
C GLU A 61 -12.16 -11.54 -10.66
N LEU A 62 -11.30 -12.17 -9.86
CA LEU A 62 -9.87 -12.31 -10.15
C LEU A 62 -9.57 -13.48 -11.10
N ASP A 63 -10.56 -14.31 -11.44
CA ASP A 63 -10.40 -15.50 -12.30
C ASP A 63 -9.36 -16.51 -11.79
N ILE A 64 -9.12 -16.54 -10.47
CA ILE A 64 -8.20 -17.48 -9.81
C ILE A 64 -9.01 -18.46 -8.95
N PRO A 65 -9.22 -19.71 -9.40
CA PRO A 65 -10.12 -20.66 -8.72
C PRO A 65 -9.78 -20.88 -7.24
N ALA A 66 -8.50 -20.93 -6.91
CA ALA A 66 -8.03 -21.12 -5.54
C ALA A 66 -8.40 -19.94 -4.61
N LEU A 67 -8.46 -18.71 -5.14
CA LEU A 67 -8.89 -17.53 -4.38
C LEU A 67 -10.42 -17.42 -4.34
N ALA A 68 -11.10 -17.74 -5.43
CA ALA A 68 -12.56 -17.71 -5.50
C ALA A 68 -13.22 -18.65 -4.46
N ALA A 69 -12.67 -19.84 -4.26
CA ALA A 69 -13.16 -20.82 -3.27
C ALA A 69 -12.69 -20.55 -1.83
N LEU A 70 -11.79 -19.59 -1.61
CA LEU A 70 -11.16 -19.37 -0.31
C LEU A 70 -12.14 -18.93 0.80
N PRO A 71 -13.11 -18.02 0.56
CA PRO A 71 -14.05 -17.60 1.60
C PRO A 71 -14.88 -18.74 2.19
N GLU A 72 -15.40 -19.62 1.35
CA GLU A 72 -16.22 -20.77 1.77
C GLU A 72 -15.38 -21.74 2.61
N ARG A 73 -14.19 -22.10 2.13
CA ARG A 73 -13.26 -22.96 2.87
C ARG A 73 -12.83 -22.37 4.21
N LEU A 74 -12.65 -21.04 4.28
CA LEU A 74 -12.35 -20.34 5.53
C LEU A 74 -13.51 -20.37 6.53
N ALA A 75 -14.75 -20.35 6.05
CA ALA A 75 -15.95 -20.42 6.88
C ALA A 75 -16.12 -21.82 7.51
N GLU A 76 -15.71 -22.87 6.81
CA GLU A 76 -15.76 -24.26 7.30
C GLU A 76 -14.72 -24.57 8.38
N GLU A 77 -13.62 -23.80 8.44
CA GLU A 77 -12.57 -24.02 9.43
C GLU A 77 -13.00 -23.63 10.85
N ALA A 78 -12.82 -24.56 11.80
CA ALA A 78 -13.25 -24.41 13.18
C ALA A 78 -12.38 -23.43 14.00
N THR A 79 -11.12 -23.23 13.62
CA THR A 79 -10.17 -22.43 14.40
C THR A 79 -9.46 -21.38 13.56
N TRP A 80 -9.04 -20.29 14.19
CA TRP A 80 -8.21 -19.27 13.55
C TRP A 80 -6.86 -19.81 13.08
N ALA A 81 -6.26 -20.75 13.83
CA ALA A 81 -5.01 -21.38 13.44
C ALA A 81 -5.15 -22.10 12.09
N ASN A 82 -6.24 -22.86 11.91
CA ASN A 82 -6.50 -23.54 10.64
C ASN A 82 -6.78 -22.55 9.50
N ARG A 83 -7.55 -21.49 9.77
CA ARG A 83 -7.83 -20.44 8.77
C ARG A 83 -6.53 -19.79 8.27
N PHE A 84 -5.60 -19.47 9.17
CA PHE A 84 -4.29 -18.94 8.78
C PHE A 84 -3.47 -19.96 7.99
N ALA A 85 -3.39 -21.21 8.47
CA ALA A 85 -2.68 -22.27 7.77
C ALA A 85 -3.24 -22.52 6.35
N LEU A 86 -4.56 -22.42 6.19
CA LEU A 86 -5.24 -22.54 4.90
C LEU A 86 -4.85 -21.40 3.95
N VAL A 87 -4.87 -20.14 4.41
CA VAL A 87 -4.43 -18.98 3.61
C VAL A 87 -2.97 -19.15 3.20
N ASP A 88 -2.10 -19.51 4.14
CA ASP A 88 -0.67 -19.71 3.87
C ASP A 88 -0.46 -20.81 2.82
N ALA A 89 -1.16 -21.95 2.95
CA ALA A 89 -1.06 -23.04 1.98
C ALA A 89 -1.50 -22.63 0.57
N VAL A 90 -2.59 -21.86 0.45
CA VAL A 90 -3.09 -21.36 -0.84
C VAL A 90 -2.11 -20.37 -1.45
N LEU A 91 -1.65 -19.37 -0.69
CA LEU A 91 -0.71 -18.36 -1.19
C LEU A 91 0.64 -18.99 -1.57
N CYS A 92 1.22 -19.86 -0.73
CA CYS A 92 2.46 -20.58 -1.03
C CYS A 92 2.35 -21.47 -2.28
N ARG A 93 1.17 -21.98 -2.61
CA ARG A 93 0.94 -22.70 -3.86
C ARG A 93 0.94 -21.74 -5.06
N LEU A 94 0.27 -20.61 -4.94
CA LEU A 94 0.17 -19.64 -6.04
C LEU A 94 1.51 -18.96 -6.34
N PHE A 95 2.34 -18.70 -5.32
CA PHE A 95 3.69 -18.12 -5.49
C PHE A 95 4.75 -19.10 -6.01
N ARG A 96 4.44 -20.38 -6.18
CA ARG A 96 5.41 -21.39 -6.66
C ARG A 96 5.61 -21.40 -8.16
N ASP A 97 4.80 -20.68 -8.94
CA ASP A 97 4.94 -20.64 -10.39
C ASP A 97 6.14 -19.76 -10.81
N PRO A 98 7.20 -20.35 -11.39
CA PRO A 98 8.39 -19.59 -11.78
C PRO A 98 8.18 -18.69 -13.00
N LEU A 99 7.08 -18.84 -13.75
CA LEU A 99 6.84 -18.09 -14.99
C LEU A 99 6.38 -16.64 -14.76
N LEU A 100 6.07 -16.26 -13.52
CA LEU A 100 5.42 -14.99 -13.18
C LEU A 100 6.34 -14.02 -12.41
N GLN A 101 7.63 -13.97 -12.75
CA GLN A 101 8.57 -13.07 -12.07
C GLN A 101 8.48 -11.64 -12.62
N PRO A 102 8.57 -10.61 -11.75
CA PRO A 102 8.66 -9.23 -12.21
C PRO A 102 9.97 -9.01 -12.97
N ASP A 103 9.99 -7.98 -13.81
CA ASP A 103 11.22 -7.55 -14.48
C ASP A 103 12.23 -7.13 -13.39
N PRO A 104 13.45 -7.71 -13.38
CA PRO A 104 14.45 -7.41 -12.35
C PRO A 104 14.78 -5.92 -12.23
N ALA A 105 14.69 -5.15 -13.31
CA ALA A 105 14.92 -3.71 -13.29
C ALA A 105 13.76 -2.96 -12.59
N VAL A 106 12.52 -3.45 -12.73
CA VAL A 106 11.36 -2.91 -11.99
C VAL A 106 11.47 -3.24 -10.51
N ASP A 107 11.84 -4.47 -10.16
CA ASP A 107 12.03 -4.88 -8.76
C ASP A 107 13.11 -4.03 -8.08
N TRP A 108 14.26 -3.86 -8.73
CA TRP A 108 15.32 -2.99 -8.24
C TRP A 108 14.83 -1.54 -8.07
N ALA A 109 14.15 -0.98 -9.06
CA ALA A 109 13.68 0.41 -9.00
C ALA A 109 12.61 0.61 -7.90
N TRP A 110 11.72 -0.38 -7.71
CA TRP A 110 10.76 -0.41 -6.61
C TRP A 110 11.44 -0.44 -5.25
N LEU A 111 12.49 -1.27 -5.09
CA LEU A 111 13.29 -1.35 -3.88
C LEU A 111 13.96 0.00 -3.56
N GLN A 112 14.55 0.66 -4.57
CA GLN A 112 15.18 1.98 -4.38
C GLN A 112 14.16 3.06 -3.97
N LEU A 113 12.99 3.10 -4.61
CA LEU A 113 11.92 4.02 -4.23
C LEU A 113 11.47 3.76 -2.79
N THR A 114 11.28 2.50 -2.41
CA THR A 114 10.84 2.14 -1.06
C THR A 114 11.89 2.51 -0.01
N ARG A 115 13.16 2.17 -0.24
CA ARG A 115 14.28 2.49 0.67
C ARG A 115 14.45 4.00 0.88
N THR A 116 14.24 4.79 -0.16
CA THR A 116 14.36 6.25 -0.10
C THR A 116 13.04 6.95 0.28
N ALA A 117 11.97 6.19 0.54
CA ALA A 117 10.61 6.72 0.71
C ALA A 117 10.19 7.70 -0.40
N GLY A 118 10.52 7.37 -1.66
CA GLY A 118 10.24 8.20 -2.83
C GLY A 118 11.19 9.39 -3.01
N GLY A 119 12.34 9.39 -2.34
CA GLY A 119 13.36 10.45 -2.43
C GLY A 119 14.21 10.38 -3.70
N MET A 120 14.38 9.21 -4.30
CA MET A 120 15.17 9.07 -5.53
C MET A 120 14.43 9.66 -6.74
N PRO A 121 15.06 10.56 -7.53
CA PRO A 121 14.44 11.10 -8.73
C PRO A 121 14.16 10.03 -9.79
N VAL A 122 13.01 10.11 -10.45
CA VAL A 122 12.62 9.18 -11.53
C VAL A 122 13.64 9.17 -12.67
N ALA A 123 14.27 10.31 -12.96
CA ALA A 123 15.33 10.40 -13.97
C ALA A 123 16.59 9.61 -13.56
N ALA A 124 16.94 9.62 -12.27
CA ALA A 124 18.06 8.85 -11.75
C ALA A 124 17.75 7.35 -11.82
N LEU A 125 16.56 6.93 -11.38
CA LEU A 125 16.12 5.52 -11.52
C LEU A 125 16.23 5.01 -12.95
N ALA A 126 15.74 5.79 -13.92
CA ALA A 126 15.82 5.42 -15.33
C ALA A 126 17.26 5.32 -15.83
N SER A 127 18.12 6.27 -15.44
CA SER A 127 19.53 6.29 -15.83
C SER A 127 20.31 5.08 -15.29
N GLU A 128 20.09 4.71 -14.04
CA GLU A 128 20.79 3.59 -13.37
C GLU A 128 20.51 2.24 -14.04
N ILE A 129 19.27 2.01 -14.47
CA ILE A 129 18.88 0.77 -15.15
C ILE A 129 19.03 0.85 -16.70
N GLY A 130 19.58 1.96 -17.22
CA GLY A 130 19.79 2.15 -18.65
C GLY A 130 18.51 2.31 -19.48
N TRP A 131 17.41 2.74 -18.87
CA TRP A 131 16.11 2.90 -19.52
C TRP A 131 15.79 4.35 -19.88
N SER A 132 14.98 4.51 -20.94
CA SER A 132 14.29 5.79 -21.15
C SER A 132 13.21 5.99 -20.07
N ARG A 133 12.91 7.25 -19.74
CA ARG A 133 11.80 7.58 -18.81
C ARG A 133 10.46 7.03 -19.28
N ARG A 134 10.22 7.01 -20.60
CA ARG A 134 9.00 6.46 -21.20
C ARG A 134 8.90 4.97 -20.94
N HIS A 135 9.99 4.22 -21.14
CA HIS A 135 10.00 2.79 -20.90
C HIS A 135 9.81 2.45 -19.41
N LEU A 136 10.48 3.18 -18.52
CA LEU A 136 10.28 3.06 -17.07
C LEU A 136 8.81 3.29 -16.67
N LEU A 137 8.17 4.33 -17.21
CA LEU A 137 6.75 4.62 -16.96
C LEU A 137 5.85 3.47 -17.41
N THR A 138 6.06 2.94 -18.61
CA THR A 138 5.30 1.80 -19.14
C THR A 138 5.44 0.58 -18.25
N LYS A 139 6.67 0.22 -17.86
CA LYS A 139 6.94 -0.96 -17.04
C LYS A 139 6.40 -0.83 -15.61
N PHE A 140 6.47 0.36 -15.02
CA PHE A 140 5.85 0.64 -13.73
C PHE A 140 4.33 0.56 -13.78
N HIS A 141 3.71 1.12 -14.82
CA HIS A 141 2.27 1.04 -14.98
C HIS A 141 1.81 -0.41 -15.14
N GLU A 142 2.54 -1.21 -15.93
CA GLU A 142 2.28 -2.64 -16.14
C GLU A 142 2.42 -3.46 -14.85
N GLN A 143 3.53 -3.34 -14.11
CA GLN A 143 3.86 -4.27 -13.02
C GLN A 143 3.53 -3.75 -11.61
N LEU A 144 3.39 -2.43 -11.44
CA LEU A 144 3.09 -1.79 -10.15
C LEU A 144 1.74 -1.04 -10.17
N GLY A 145 1.13 -0.88 -11.36
CA GLY A 145 -0.17 -0.24 -11.55
C GLY A 145 -0.15 1.28 -11.53
N LEU A 146 0.94 1.88 -11.05
CA LEU A 146 1.08 3.32 -10.88
C LEU A 146 2.43 3.82 -11.42
N PRO A 147 2.50 5.04 -11.96
CA PRO A 147 3.76 5.59 -12.43
C PRO A 147 4.70 5.88 -11.24
N PRO A 148 6.04 5.88 -11.46
CA PRO A 148 7.04 6.03 -10.40
C PRO A 148 6.83 7.27 -9.53
N LYS A 149 6.43 8.39 -10.15
CA LYS A 149 6.20 9.66 -9.43
C LYS A 149 5.01 9.57 -8.47
N THR A 150 3.95 8.83 -8.85
CA THR A 150 2.78 8.63 -7.97
C THR A 150 3.16 7.71 -6.81
N LEU A 151 3.86 6.61 -7.06
CA LEU A 151 4.36 5.74 -6.00
C LEU A 151 5.30 6.48 -5.04
N ALA A 152 6.18 7.33 -5.55
CA ALA A 152 7.06 8.16 -4.72
C ALA A 152 6.26 9.11 -3.79
N ARG A 153 5.16 9.71 -4.28
CA ARG A 153 4.26 10.52 -3.43
C ARG A 153 3.60 9.69 -2.34
N VAL A 154 3.10 8.51 -2.66
CA VAL A 154 2.48 7.58 -1.69
C VAL A 154 3.50 7.14 -0.64
N LEU A 155 4.71 6.75 -1.04
CA LEU A 155 5.78 6.35 -0.12
C LEU A 155 6.19 7.50 0.81
N ARG A 156 6.31 8.72 0.28
CA ARG A 156 6.57 9.93 1.07
C ARG A 156 5.46 10.18 2.09
N PHE A 157 4.21 10.07 1.66
CA PHE A 157 3.05 10.21 2.54
C PHE A 157 3.05 9.16 3.65
N ARG A 158 3.29 7.89 3.32
CA ARG A 158 3.38 6.79 4.32
C ARG A 158 4.47 7.04 5.35
N ARG A 159 5.66 7.50 4.91
CA ARG A 159 6.75 7.89 5.83
C ARG A 159 6.32 9.03 6.75
N THR A 160 5.59 10.00 6.22
CA THR A 160 5.11 11.16 6.97
C THR A 160 4.10 10.75 8.03
N VAL A 161 3.12 9.91 7.67
CA VAL A 161 2.16 9.33 8.62
C VAL A 161 2.88 8.53 9.71
N ALA A 162 3.87 7.71 9.35
CA ALA A 162 4.63 6.94 10.33
C ALA A 162 5.40 7.83 11.33
N LEU A 163 5.90 8.99 10.90
CA LEU A 163 6.56 9.96 11.78
C LEU A 163 5.58 10.73 12.67
N LEU A 164 4.34 10.93 12.22
CA LEU A 164 3.31 11.65 12.97
C LEU A 164 2.52 10.76 13.94
N ALA A 165 2.51 9.44 13.73
CA ALA A 165 1.74 8.50 14.56
C ALA A 165 2.23 8.46 16.02
N PRO A 166 1.36 8.20 17.01
CA PRO A 166 1.75 8.07 18.42
C PRO A 166 2.83 6.99 18.60
N GLY A 167 3.98 7.34 19.16
CA GLY A 167 5.16 6.47 19.27
C GLY A 167 6.19 6.61 18.13
N GLY A 168 5.90 7.41 17.10
CA GLY A 168 6.89 7.97 16.19
C GLY A 168 7.83 8.91 16.94
N SER A 169 9.09 9.00 16.46
CA SER A 169 10.26 9.72 17.02
C SER A 169 10.02 10.66 18.23
N PRO A 170 10.75 10.52 19.36
CA PRO A 170 10.43 11.17 20.65
C PRO A 170 10.53 12.71 20.73
N GLN A 171 10.72 13.44 19.63
CA GLN A 171 11.25 14.81 19.70
C GLN A 171 10.40 15.91 19.06
N VAL A 172 9.23 15.59 18.51
CA VAL A 172 8.48 16.60 17.76
C VAL A 172 7.28 17.10 18.57
N GLY A 173 7.45 18.26 19.21
CA GLY A 173 6.51 18.88 20.14
C GLY A 173 5.15 19.24 19.53
N ASP A 174 4.20 19.53 20.40
CA ASP A 174 2.74 19.53 20.15
C ASP A 174 2.20 20.75 19.37
N GLY A 175 2.94 21.29 18.39
CA GLY A 175 2.56 22.54 17.70
C GLY A 175 2.84 22.61 16.20
N ALA A 176 2.29 23.63 15.53
CA ALA A 176 2.43 23.86 14.08
C ALA A 176 3.89 23.99 13.57
N GLY A 177 4.86 24.31 14.45
CA GLY A 177 6.30 24.30 14.13
C GLY A 177 6.85 22.91 13.77
N ASN A 178 6.21 21.85 14.27
CA ASN A 178 6.52 20.45 14.00
C ASN A 178 6.29 20.07 12.52
N LEU A 179 5.21 20.56 11.91
CA LEU A 179 4.82 20.17 10.55
C LEU A 179 5.77 20.71 9.47
N ALA A 180 6.39 21.87 9.68
CA ALA A 180 7.39 22.40 8.76
C ALA A 180 8.69 21.58 8.80
N GLU A 181 9.12 21.16 9.99
CA GLU A 181 10.28 20.28 10.16
C GLU A 181 10.02 18.89 9.54
N ILE A 182 8.85 18.31 9.80
CA ILE A 182 8.44 17.04 9.21
C ILE A 182 8.33 17.18 7.68
N ALA A 183 7.80 18.30 7.18
CA ALA A 183 7.75 18.57 5.76
C ALA A 183 9.15 18.48 5.14
N ALA A 184 10.13 19.18 5.70
CA ALA A 184 11.52 19.15 5.24
C ALA A 184 12.13 17.73 5.33
N ARG A 185 11.96 17.04 6.46
CA ARG A 185 12.49 15.68 6.70
C ARG A 185 11.92 14.61 5.76
N CYS A 186 10.69 14.82 5.28
CA CYS A 186 10.04 13.94 4.32
C CYS A 186 10.24 14.38 2.86
N GLY A 187 10.92 15.49 2.60
CA GLY A 187 11.17 15.97 1.24
C GLY A 187 9.97 16.67 0.60
N TYR A 188 9.09 17.28 1.40
CA TYR A 188 8.18 18.32 0.92
C TYR A 188 8.90 19.66 0.87
N ALA A 189 8.40 20.56 0.03
CA ALA A 189 8.99 21.89 -0.15
C ALA A 189 8.75 22.78 1.06
N ASP A 190 7.56 22.66 1.66
CA ASP A 190 7.10 23.45 2.80
C ASP A 190 5.87 22.77 3.42
N HIS A 191 5.36 23.37 4.51
CA HIS A 191 4.13 22.93 5.18
C HIS A 191 2.92 22.94 4.23
N SER A 192 2.77 23.95 3.37
CA SER A 192 1.64 24.06 2.43
C SER A 192 1.65 22.97 1.36
N HIS A 193 2.82 22.49 0.93
CA HIS A 193 2.99 21.34 0.05
C HIS A 193 2.59 20.05 0.78
N LEU A 194 3.03 19.87 2.03
CA LEU A 194 2.62 18.73 2.85
C LEU A 194 1.08 18.68 3.01
N VAL A 195 0.44 19.79 3.37
CA VAL A 195 -1.02 19.86 3.54
C VAL A 195 -1.77 19.52 2.24
N ARG A 196 -1.31 20.05 1.09
CA ARG A 196 -1.89 19.71 -0.22
C ARG A 196 -1.79 18.22 -0.54
N GLU A 197 -0.67 17.59 -0.22
CA GLU A 197 -0.49 16.14 -0.42
C GLU A 197 -1.38 15.32 0.52
N PHE A 198 -1.60 15.78 1.76
CA PHE A 198 -2.55 15.18 2.69
C PHE A 198 -3.99 15.24 2.16
N HIS A 199 -4.45 16.39 1.66
CA HIS A 199 -5.76 16.47 1.02
C HIS A 199 -5.87 15.55 -0.20
N ALA A 200 -4.84 15.52 -1.05
CA ALA A 200 -4.86 14.69 -2.26
C ALA A 200 -4.90 13.19 -1.98
N LEU A 201 -4.25 12.73 -0.91
CA LEU A 201 -4.07 11.30 -0.61
C LEU A 201 -5.00 10.79 0.51
N ALA A 202 -5.22 11.57 1.56
CA ALA A 202 -6.03 11.20 2.72
C ALA A 202 -7.43 11.85 2.74
N GLY A 203 -7.67 12.84 1.87
CA GLY A 203 -8.93 13.59 1.81
C GLY A 203 -9.10 14.65 2.90
N CYS A 204 -8.15 14.79 3.82
CA CYS A 204 -8.22 15.73 4.95
C CYS A 204 -6.81 16.26 5.31
N PRO A 205 -6.69 17.35 6.08
CA PRO A 205 -5.40 17.87 6.51
C PRO A 205 -4.75 16.96 7.58
N PRO A 206 -3.43 17.10 7.83
CA PRO A 206 -2.68 16.25 8.74
C PRO A 206 -3.25 16.17 10.16
N THR A 207 -3.73 17.29 10.70
CA THR A 207 -4.26 17.37 12.07
C THR A 207 -5.53 16.55 12.24
N GLU A 208 -6.45 16.64 11.29
CA GLU A 208 -7.69 15.86 11.26
C GLU A 208 -7.39 14.37 11.13
N TYR A 209 -6.50 14.02 10.19
CA TYR A 209 -6.05 12.64 10.00
C TYR A 209 -5.48 12.02 11.28
N LEU A 210 -4.70 12.77 12.05
CA LEU A 210 -4.11 12.28 13.31
C LEU A 210 -5.14 12.14 14.42
N ASN A 211 -6.12 13.04 14.49
CA ASN A 211 -7.20 12.92 15.48
C ASN A 211 -8.03 11.66 15.24
N GLU A 212 -8.35 11.35 13.97
CA GLU A 212 -9.02 10.11 13.60
C GLU A 212 -8.19 8.88 13.96
N LEU A 213 -6.89 8.88 13.66
CA LEU A 213 -6.00 7.77 14.02
C LEU A 213 -5.94 7.53 15.53
N ARG A 214 -5.93 8.60 16.35
CA ARG A 214 -5.97 8.47 17.82
C ARG A 214 -7.29 7.89 18.30
N ALA A 215 -8.41 8.39 17.77
CA ALA A 215 -9.75 7.89 18.12
C ALA A 215 -9.96 6.42 17.75
N ALA A 216 -9.25 5.92 16.72
CA ALA A 216 -9.30 4.52 16.31
C ALA A 216 -8.49 3.57 17.21
N LEU A 217 -7.49 4.11 17.92
CA LEU A 217 -6.56 3.36 18.76
C LEU A 217 -6.97 3.37 20.25
N SER A 218 -7.83 4.30 20.66
CA SER A 218 -8.51 4.36 21.96
C SER A 218 -9.70 3.39 22.01
#